data_AF-A0AAD5D576-F1
#
_entry.id   AF-A0AAD5D576-F1
#
_cell.length_a   1.000
_cell.length_b   1.000
_cell.length_c   1.000
_cell.angle_alpha   90.00
_cell.angle_beta   90.00
_cell.angle_gamma   90.00
#
_symmetry.space_group_name_H-M   'P 1'
#
loop_
_entity.id
_entity.type
_entity.pdbx_description
1 polymer ?
#
loop_
_entity_poly.entity_id
_entity_poly.type
_entity_poly.pdbx_seq_one_letter_code
_entity_poly.pdbx_strand_id
1 'polypeptide(L)'
;ISRLIYTNSGNAILALASNAIHLLWKWQRSERNSSGKATASVSPQLWQPSSGILMTNDVAETNPEESVSCFALSKNDSYVMSASGGKISLFNMMTFKTMTTFMPPPPAATFLAFHPQDNNIIAIGMDDSTIQIYNVRVDEVNQL
;
A
#
# COMPACT_ATOMS: atom_id res chain seq x y z
N ILE A 1 -14.21 -3.26 1.86
CA ILE A 1 -13.04 -2.36 1.75
C ILE A 1 -12.64 -1.99 3.17
N SER A 2 -11.38 -2.20 3.56
CA SER A 2 -10.88 -1.92 4.92
C SER A 2 -10.21 -0.55 5.01
N ARG A 3 -9.50 -0.12 3.97
CA ARG A 3 -8.79 1.17 3.89
C ARG A 3 -8.84 1.69 2.45
N LEU A 4 -8.83 3.01 2.29
CA LEU A 4 -8.84 3.67 0.97
C LEU A 4 -8.10 5.00 1.04
N ILE A 5 -7.33 5.32 0.00
CA ILE A 5 -6.70 6.63 -0.19
C ILE A 5 -6.79 7.07 -1.65
N TYR A 6 -6.68 8.38 -1.90
CA TYR A 6 -6.33 8.90 -3.21
C TYR A 6 -4.82 8.80 -3.43
N THR A 7 -4.39 8.63 -4.68
CA THR A 7 -2.98 8.84 -5.03
C THR A 7 -2.60 10.30 -4.84
N ASN A 8 -1.32 10.59 -4.57
CA ASN A 8 -0.85 11.96 -4.38
C ASN A 8 -1.00 12.80 -5.67
N SER A 9 -0.88 12.14 -6.82
CA SER A 9 -1.20 12.73 -8.12
C SER A 9 -2.71 12.97 -8.32
N GLY A 10 -3.60 12.44 -7.48
CA GLY A 10 -5.03 12.74 -7.51
C GLY A 10 -5.77 12.23 -8.75
N ASN A 11 -5.21 11.24 -9.46
CA ASN A 11 -5.83 10.61 -10.63
C ASN A 11 -6.29 9.18 -10.38
N ALA A 12 -6.15 8.68 -9.16
CA ALA A 12 -6.52 7.32 -8.82
C ALA A 12 -6.91 7.17 -7.34
N ILE A 13 -7.64 6.09 -7.06
CA ILE A 13 -7.95 5.59 -5.72
C ILE A 13 -7.27 4.23 -5.57
N LEU A 14 -6.54 4.07 -4.48
CA LEU A 14 -6.02 2.78 -4.02
C LEU A 14 -6.83 2.34 -2.81
N ALA A 15 -7.37 1.13 -2.82
CA ALA A 15 -8.08 0.57 -1.69
C ALA A 15 -7.56 -0.83 -1.34
N LEU A 16 -7.54 -1.13 -0.04
CA LEU A 16 -7.28 -2.46 0.48
C LEU A 16 -8.62 -3.14 0.77
N ALA A 17 -8.87 -4.27 0.14
CA ALA A 17 -10.04 -5.10 0.39
C ALA A 17 -9.84 -5.99 1.63
N SER A 18 -10.93 -6.52 2.19
CA SER A 18 -10.90 -7.39 3.38
C SER A 18 -10.21 -8.72 3.12
N ASN A 19 -10.12 -9.16 1.87
CA ASN A 19 -9.36 -10.32 1.44
C ASN A 19 -7.87 -10.01 1.18
N ALA A 20 -7.34 -8.94 1.77
CA ALA A 20 -5.93 -8.54 1.68
C ALA A 20 -5.42 -8.12 0.28
N ILE A 21 -6.32 -7.96 -0.71
CA ILE A 21 -5.96 -7.53 -2.06
C ILE A 21 -6.09 -6.01 -2.20
N HIS A 22 -5.09 -5.37 -2.79
CA HIS A 22 -5.19 -3.98 -3.23
C HIS A 22 -5.90 -3.86 -4.59
N LEU A 23 -6.79 -2.89 -4.67
CA LEU A 23 -7.55 -2.53 -5.87
C LEU A 23 -7.23 -1.08 -6.23
N LEU A 24 -6.85 -0.84 -7.49
CA LEU A 24 -6.47 0.47 -7.98
C LEU A 24 -7.44 0.93 -9.06
N TRP A 25 -8.20 1.99 -8.82
CA TRP A 25 -9.07 2.60 -9.82
C TRP A 25 -8.47 3.92 -10.31
N LYS A 26 -8.39 4.10 -11.63
CA LYS A 26 -7.80 5.29 -12.24
C LYS A 26 -8.84 6.06 -13.04
N TRP A 27 -8.82 7.38 -12.92
CA TRP A 27 -9.46 8.25 -13.89
C TRP A 27 -8.60 8.33 -15.14
N GLN A 28 -9.24 8.18 -16.29
CA GLN A 28 -8.60 8.35 -17.58
C GLN A 28 -8.91 9.74 -18.14
N ARG A 29 -7.94 10.29 -18.86
CA ARG A 29 -8.15 11.53 -19.60
C ARG A 29 -9.12 11.25 -20.75
N SER A 30 -10.20 12.00 -20.81
CA SER A 30 -11.23 11.91 -21.85
C SER A 30 -11.81 13.28 -22.13
N GLU A 31 -12.67 13.40 -23.14
CA GLU A 31 -13.39 14.65 -23.41
C GLU A 31 -14.20 15.13 -22.18
N ARG A 32 -14.78 14.19 -21.42
CA ARG A 32 -15.55 14.47 -20.20
C ARG A 32 -14.69 14.65 -18.94
N ASN A 33 -13.40 14.28 -19.01
CA ASN A 33 -12.43 14.48 -17.93
C ASN A 33 -11.07 14.87 -18.52
N SER A 34 -10.94 16.14 -18.90
CA SER A 34 -9.76 16.64 -19.59
C SER A 34 -8.49 16.69 -18.72
N SER A 35 -8.64 16.73 -17.39
CA SER A 35 -7.52 16.72 -16.44
C SER A 35 -7.05 15.29 -16.09
N GLY A 36 -7.92 14.28 -16.29
CA GLY A 36 -7.69 12.91 -15.84
C GLY A 36 -7.62 12.76 -14.31
N LYS A 37 -8.04 13.78 -13.55
CA LYS A 37 -8.05 13.75 -12.08
C LYS A 37 -9.37 13.17 -11.54
N ALA A 38 -9.38 12.91 -10.25
CA ALA A 38 -10.56 12.50 -9.51
C ALA A 38 -11.71 13.48 -9.70
N THR A 39 -12.89 12.96 -10.05
CA THR A 39 -14.12 13.72 -10.22
C THR A 39 -15.33 12.83 -9.97
N ALA A 40 -16.43 13.41 -9.48
CA ALA A 40 -17.71 12.72 -9.33
C ALA A 40 -18.45 12.55 -10.67
N SER A 41 -18.10 13.35 -11.69
CA SER A 41 -18.82 13.36 -12.98
C SER A 41 -18.46 12.19 -13.90
N VAL A 42 -17.33 11.53 -13.66
CA VAL A 42 -16.83 10.41 -14.45
C VAL A 42 -16.35 9.32 -13.50
N SER A 43 -16.83 8.09 -13.66
CA SER A 43 -16.38 6.96 -12.85
C SER A 43 -14.94 6.56 -13.20
N PRO A 44 -14.08 6.28 -12.20
CA PRO A 44 -12.77 5.70 -12.48
C PRO A 44 -12.92 4.23 -12.92
N GLN A 45 -11.91 3.70 -13.61
CA GLN A 45 -11.89 2.32 -14.07
C GLN A 45 -10.88 1.50 -13.26
N LEU A 46 -11.24 0.25 -12.94
CA LEU A 46 -10.31 -0.68 -12.30
C LEU A 46 -9.11 -0.88 -13.22
N TRP A 47 -7.93 -0.64 -12.69
CA TRP A 47 -6.68 -0.77 -13.39
C TRP A 47 -5.88 -1.93 -12.80
N GLN A 48 -5.40 -2.79 -13.68
CA GLN A 48 -4.54 -3.92 -13.36
C GLN A 48 -3.48 -4.06 -14.45
N PRO A 49 -2.26 -4.52 -14.12
CA PRO A 49 -1.24 -4.79 -15.12
C PRO A 49 -1.66 -5.97 -15.98
N SER A 50 -1.18 -5.98 -17.24
CA SER A 50 -1.43 -7.08 -18.19
C SER A 50 -0.89 -8.43 -17.74
N SER A 51 0.05 -8.44 -16.79
CA SER A 51 0.60 -9.66 -16.18
C SER A 51 -0.43 -10.42 -15.33
N GLY A 52 -1.53 -9.79 -14.93
CA GLY A 52 -2.52 -10.37 -14.00
C GLY A 52 -2.03 -10.52 -12.57
N ILE A 53 -0.82 -10.02 -12.24
CA ILE A 53 -0.29 -10.01 -10.88
C ILE A 53 -1.12 -9.05 -10.04
N LEU A 54 -1.47 -9.48 -8.82
CA LEU A 54 -2.18 -8.68 -7.82
C LEU A 54 -1.23 -8.32 -6.68
N MET A 55 -1.45 -7.14 -6.09
CA MET A 55 -0.81 -6.76 -4.83
C MET A 55 -1.64 -7.35 -3.69
N THR A 56 -1.19 -8.48 -3.15
CA THR A 56 -1.88 -9.21 -2.07
C THR A 56 -0.99 -9.24 -0.83
N ASN A 57 -1.49 -8.74 0.30
CA ASN A 57 -0.78 -8.86 1.56
C ASN A 57 -0.76 -10.31 2.04
N ASP A 58 0.26 -10.61 2.84
CA ASP A 58 0.25 -11.77 3.70
C ASP A 58 -0.82 -11.60 4.79
N VAL A 59 -1.50 -12.69 5.13
CA VAL A 59 -2.51 -12.74 6.19
C VAL A 59 -2.07 -13.75 7.24
N ALA A 60 -2.22 -13.40 8.52
CA ALA A 60 -1.97 -14.35 9.59
C ALA A 60 -2.97 -15.52 9.53
N GLU A 61 -2.59 -16.68 10.08
CA GLU A 61 -3.47 -17.87 10.17
C GLU A 61 -4.70 -17.65 11.08
N THR A 62 -4.73 -16.53 11.81
CA THR A 62 -5.87 -16.10 12.63
C THR A 62 -7.03 -15.57 11.79
N ASN A 63 -8.18 -15.36 12.41
CA ASN A 63 -9.37 -14.86 11.73
C ASN A 63 -9.09 -13.52 10.99
N PRO A 64 -9.20 -13.46 9.65
CA PRO A 64 -8.91 -12.24 8.87
C PRO A 64 -9.79 -11.05 9.25
N GLU A 65 -10.97 -11.28 9.83
CA GLU A 65 -11.88 -10.20 10.25
C GLU A 65 -11.39 -9.42 11.47
N GLU A 66 -10.50 -10.01 12.29
CA GLU A 66 -9.93 -9.35 13.48
C GLU A 66 -8.60 -8.64 13.18
N SER A 67 -8.09 -8.82 11.96
CA SER A 67 -6.80 -8.28 11.54
C SER A 67 -6.87 -6.79 11.24
N VAL A 68 -6.01 -6.01 11.91
CA VAL A 68 -5.83 -4.59 11.59
C VAL A 68 -5.10 -4.47 10.26
N SER A 69 -5.80 -3.94 9.27
CA SER A 69 -5.20 -3.60 7.97
C SER A 69 -4.70 -2.15 7.98
N CYS A 70 -3.51 -1.92 7.45
CA CYS A 70 -2.96 -0.59 7.25
C CYS A 70 -2.09 -0.54 5.99
N PHE A 71 -2.00 0.64 5.37
CA PHE A 71 -1.08 0.86 4.27
C PHE A 71 -0.74 2.34 4.12
N ALA A 72 0.40 2.61 3.48
CA ALA A 72 0.87 3.94 3.14
C ALA A 72 1.36 3.96 1.70
N LEU A 73 1.21 5.11 1.04
CA LEU A 73 1.64 5.33 -0.35
C LEU A 73 2.84 6.26 -0.37
N SER A 74 3.86 5.91 -1.15
CA SER A 74 5.04 6.77 -1.32
C SER A 74 4.65 8.08 -2.00
N LYS A 75 5.39 9.15 -1.70
CA LYS A 75 5.10 10.50 -2.22
C LYS A 75 4.99 10.59 -3.75
N ASN A 76 5.68 9.71 -4.46
CA ASN A 76 5.71 9.65 -5.92
C ASN A 76 4.72 8.61 -6.50
N ASP A 77 3.79 8.09 -5.71
CA ASP A 77 2.79 7.08 -6.08
C ASP A 77 3.37 5.77 -6.65
N SER A 78 4.66 5.53 -6.47
CA SER A 78 5.37 4.42 -7.12
C SER A 78 5.41 3.16 -6.26
N TYR A 79 5.24 3.30 -4.95
CA TYR A 79 5.31 2.20 -4.00
C TYR A 79 4.20 2.29 -2.96
N VAL A 80 3.66 1.14 -2.58
CA VAL A 80 2.75 1.01 -1.44
C VAL A 80 3.38 0.06 -0.42
N MET A 81 3.36 0.47 0.83
CA MET A 81 3.71 -0.38 1.97
C MET A 81 2.43 -0.77 2.69
N SER A 82 2.26 -2.04 3.01
CA SER A 82 0.95 -2.55 3.40
C SER A 82 1.02 -3.80 4.24
N ALA A 83 0.08 -3.94 5.17
CA ALA A 83 -0.07 -5.11 6.03
C ALA A 83 -1.57 -5.43 6.26
N SER A 84 -1.86 -6.72 6.40
CA SER A 84 -3.19 -7.27 6.75
C SER A 84 -3.06 -8.34 7.83
N GLY A 85 -2.30 -8.04 8.89
CA GLY A 85 -2.08 -8.92 10.04
C GLY A 85 -0.98 -9.95 9.86
N GLY A 86 -0.55 -10.23 8.62
CA GLY A 86 0.70 -10.93 8.33
C GLY A 86 1.90 -9.97 8.27
N LYS A 87 2.93 -10.37 7.53
CA LYS A 87 4.12 -9.53 7.29
C LYS A 87 3.77 -8.21 6.60
N ILE A 88 4.63 -7.20 6.79
CA ILE A 88 4.58 -5.95 6.03
C ILE A 88 5.18 -6.21 4.65
N SER A 89 4.46 -5.82 3.60
CA SER A 89 4.88 -5.95 2.20
C SER A 89 5.09 -4.58 1.55
N LEU A 90 6.16 -4.46 0.77
CA LEU A 90 6.39 -3.34 -0.15
C LEU A 90 6.07 -3.77 -1.58
N PHE A 91 5.14 -3.08 -2.23
CA PHE A 91 4.76 -3.36 -3.62
C PHE A 91 5.15 -2.23 -4.55
N ASN A 92 5.44 -2.59 -5.81
CA ASN A 92 5.59 -1.65 -6.91
C ASN A 92 4.23 -1.36 -7.54
N MET A 93 3.81 -0.09 -7.57
CA MET A 93 2.48 0.33 -8.06
C MET A 93 2.32 0.25 -9.59
N MET A 94 3.42 0.11 -10.34
CA MET A 94 3.39 -0.06 -11.79
C MET A 94 3.27 -1.53 -12.19
N THR A 95 4.00 -2.42 -11.51
CA THR A 95 4.08 -3.83 -11.89
C THR A 95 3.25 -4.77 -11.01
N PHE A 96 2.75 -4.25 -9.89
CA PHE A 96 2.07 -4.97 -8.80
C PHE A 96 2.91 -6.05 -8.13
N LYS A 97 4.21 -6.11 -8.44
CA LYS A 97 5.12 -7.07 -7.81
C LYS A 97 5.41 -6.67 -6.37
N THR A 98 5.42 -7.67 -5.49
CA THR A 98 6.04 -7.57 -4.18
C THR A 98 7.55 -7.41 -4.36
N MET A 99 8.09 -6.33 -3.83
CA MET A 99 9.52 -6.02 -3.86
C MET A 99 10.24 -6.70 -2.70
N THR A 100 9.66 -6.63 -1.51
CA THR A 100 10.17 -7.26 -0.29
C THR A 100 9.06 -7.40 0.75
N THR A 101 9.28 -8.25 1.74
CA THR A 101 8.45 -8.40 2.94
C THR A 101 9.34 -8.42 4.17
N PHE A 102 8.93 -7.78 5.26
CA PHE A 102 9.69 -7.72 6.50
C PHE A 102 8.77 -7.67 7.72
N MET A 103 9.36 -7.76 8.91
CA MET A 103 8.67 -7.68 10.21
C MET A 103 7.45 -8.62 10.31
N PRO A 104 7.66 -9.95 10.38
CA PRO A 104 6.59 -10.85 10.72
C PRO A 104 6.05 -10.55 12.13
N PRO A 105 4.72 -10.68 12.35
CA PRO A 105 4.15 -10.55 13.69
C PRO A 105 4.55 -11.75 14.59
N PRO A 106 4.48 -11.63 15.93
CA PRO A 106 4.16 -10.43 16.71
C PRO A 106 5.39 -9.52 16.98
N PRO A 107 5.21 -8.20 17.19
CA PRO A 107 3.92 -7.49 17.23
C PRO A 107 3.34 -7.23 15.83
N ALA A 108 2.01 -7.07 15.73
CA ALA A 108 1.36 -6.78 14.45
C ALA A 108 1.41 -5.28 14.12
N ALA A 109 1.61 -4.95 12.84
CA ALA A 109 1.57 -3.57 12.37
C ALA A 109 0.13 -3.04 12.33
N THR A 110 -0.13 -1.94 13.02
CA THR A 110 -1.44 -1.28 13.10
C THR A 110 -1.49 0.01 12.27
N PHE A 111 -0.34 0.61 11.98
CA PHE A 111 -0.24 1.83 11.17
C PHE A 111 1.08 1.92 10.42
N LEU A 112 1.06 2.58 9.25
CA LEU A 112 2.21 2.79 8.39
C LEU A 112 2.24 4.24 7.91
N ALA A 113 3.41 4.85 7.88
CA ALA A 113 3.60 6.19 7.33
C ALA A 113 4.98 6.35 6.69
N PHE A 114 5.02 6.86 5.45
CA PHE A 114 6.26 7.32 4.83
C PHE A 114 6.69 8.67 5.40
N HIS A 115 7.99 8.84 5.62
CA HIS A 115 8.54 10.15 5.99
C HIS A 115 8.37 11.14 4.81
N PRO A 116 7.85 12.36 5.04
CA PRO A 116 7.41 13.27 3.97
C PRO A 116 8.53 13.82 3.08
N GLN A 117 9.78 13.79 3.55
CA GLN A 117 10.96 14.27 2.83
C GLN A 117 11.86 13.13 2.33
N ASP A 118 11.72 11.91 2.87
CA ASP A 118 12.57 10.77 2.53
C ASP A 118 11.74 9.48 2.45
N ASN A 119 11.44 9.04 1.23
CA ASN A 119 10.64 7.83 1.00
C ASN A 119 11.34 6.54 1.45
N ASN A 120 12.62 6.58 1.86
CA ASN A 120 13.31 5.39 2.39
C ASN A 120 13.00 5.17 3.87
N ILE A 121 12.48 6.18 4.58
CA ILE A 121 12.17 6.10 6.01
C ILE A 121 10.67 5.86 6.19
N ILE A 122 10.33 4.82 6.94
CA ILE A 122 8.96 4.48 7.32
C ILE A 122 8.83 4.43 8.84
N ALA A 123 7.76 5.03 9.34
CA ALA A 123 7.30 4.82 10.71
C ALA A 123 6.21 3.74 10.73
N ILE A 124 6.33 2.79 11.64
CA ILE A 124 5.46 1.62 11.77
C ILE A 124 4.93 1.60 13.19
N GLY A 125 3.62 1.77 13.35
CA GLY A 125 2.94 1.62 14.64
C GLY A 125 2.60 0.16 14.88
N MET A 126 2.91 -0.36 16.07
CA MET A 126 2.73 -1.75 16.45
C MET A 126 1.59 -1.91 17.46
N ASP A 127 1.03 -3.11 17.60
CA ASP A 127 -0.05 -3.43 18.55
C ASP A 127 0.39 -3.41 20.03
N ASP A 128 1.69 -3.59 20.29
CA ASP A 128 2.33 -3.49 21.61
C ASP A 128 2.63 -2.03 22.04
N SER A 129 2.05 -1.05 21.35
CA SER A 129 2.25 0.39 21.56
C SER A 129 3.64 0.91 21.21
N THR A 130 4.49 0.13 20.55
CA THR A 130 5.78 0.61 20.05
C THR A 130 5.65 1.28 18.67
N ILE A 131 6.62 2.14 18.35
CA ILE A 131 6.81 2.71 17.02
C ILE A 131 8.20 2.29 16.53
N GLN A 132 8.27 1.60 15.41
CA GLN A 132 9.52 1.26 14.74
C GLN A 132 9.79 2.23 13.60
N ILE A 133 11.05 2.65 13.46
CA ILE A 133 11.52 3.46 12.33
C ILE A 133 12.39 2.56 11.45
N TYR A 134 11.93 2.32 10.24
CA TYR A 134 12.59 1.45 9.27
C TYR A 134 13.21 2.28 8.15
N ASN A 135 14.46 1.99 7.78
CA ASN A 135 15.13 2.60 6.64
C ASN A 135 15.44 1.54 5.58
N VAL A 136 14.74 1.61 4.45
CA VAL A 136 14.83 0.63 3.34
C VAL A 136 16.25 0.45 2.82
N ARG A 137 17.06 1.52 2.79
CA ARG A 137 18.44 1.46 2.23
C ARG A 137 19.46 0.83 3.16
N VAL A 138 19.27 0.97 4.47
CA VAL A 138 20.23 0.48 5.46
C VAL A 138 20.09 -1.03 5.61
N ASP A 139 18.88 -1.56 5.45
CA ASP A 139 18.63 -3.00 5.56
C ASP A 139 19.24 -3.78 4.38
N GLU A 140 19.34 -3.18 3.17
CA GLU A 140 20.08 -3.78 2.04
C GLU A 140 21.58 -3.96 2.34
N VAL A 141 22.18 -3.13 3.20
CA VAL A 141 23.63 -3.19 3.51
C VAL A 141 23.95 -4.22 4.59
N ASN A 142 22.96 -4.64 5.40
CA ASN A 142 23.14 -5.59 6.49
C ASN A 142 22.86 -7.06 6.11
N GLN A 143 22.54 -7.36 4.84
CA GLN A 143 22.39 -8.73 4.32
C GLN A 143 23.68 -9.26 3.67
N LEU A 144 24.84 -9.15 4.35
CA LEU A 144 26.10 -9.78 3.96
C LEU A 144 26.55 -10.81 5.01
#